data_AF-A0A2A4G185-F1
#
_entry.id   AF-A0A2A4G185-F1
#
_cell.length_a   1.000
_cell.length_b   1.000
_cell.length_c   1.000
_cell.angle_alpha   90.00
_cell.angle_beta   90.00
_cell.angle_gamma   90.00
#
_symmetry.space_group_name_H-M   'P 1'
#
loop_
_entity.id
_entity.type
_entity.pdbx_description
1 polymer ?
#
loop_
_entity_poly.entity_id
_entity_poly.type
_entity_poly.pdbx_seq_one_letter_code
_entity_poly.pdbx_strand_id
1 'polypeptide(L)'
;MVRTWVHSIASSLRALHRHEGGGVALIGALALTSIIGMGAFAVEASQGYAARASNQRIADTAALAGALAYNVNSSTSEMTATAKAVVAAQGLAASAASVALVTDAATSKQLVQVTVTTSVPLSLARVLTTALSYDVRAVGSATTSTTATTTPPCITTLHTAAATGVVLSGGVSISAPNCAINSNGRVEVPWGTYITAKQVSAAGSVINPGSGITTTPTANNIQANKAGAATDWMQDNSSLKAMLCAVNKLTGSSDADYADGNTVCITPLVTPATQTASVSTTDLPLNYSPSAALLPYWNSSTATYTFPPSFVTTGYRNLVMAGGINAVFQGPGLNFKFNNVDMSGNSLTIGDGTVTVVGTFGFNSGSVITIGNGAHSFGTLSVSGGRQLNIGSGDFTVTGAITEAGGSYIRVNTGVGDAVTIGNDGAGTPTAINIGGGSYLCFTANCTAPSAAAGTFSANGQVLTSGGSTLIFPKAATHVINGNLSLNGSSTFGSGNYYIKGNFTNNTGGTMAGTDVSFALGGTFTLAGGTSLDLAAPSSSGSYGVPGLLIVTKSTTATSIGGGSQNKYAGLVYAPKSDMTVSGGAALSSNGTNCLMLILKTLLLSGGTTVASTCSSLSTSGSVANVALFK
;
A
#
# COMPACT_ATOMS: atom_id res chain seq x y z
N MET A 1 -55.01 69.96 17.22
CA MET A 1 -53.75 69.25 16.87
C MET A 1 -53.64 67.82 17.43
N VAL A 2 -54.38 67.41 18.48
CA VAL A 2 -54.21 66.06 19.08
C VAL A 2 -54.80 64.90 18.23
N ARG A 3 -55.92 65.10 17.51
CA ARG A 3 -56.61 64.00 16.77
C ARG A 3 -55.83 63.41 15.57
N THR A 4 -54.91 64.17 14.98
CA THR A 4 -54.07 63.70 13.85
C THR A 4 -52.91 62.82 14.32
N TRP A 5 -52.36 63.06 15.51
CA TRP A 5 -51.30 62.23 16.10
C TRP A 5 -51.77 60.80 16.39
N VAL A 6 -52.97 60.64 16.95
CA VAL A 6 -53.54 59.32 17.27
C VAL A 6 -53.76 58.47 16.00
N HIS A 7 -54.16 59.08 14.87
CA HIS A 7 -54.31 58.37 13.62
C HIS A 7 -52.97 57.90 13.02
N SER A 8 -51.93 58.74 13.07
CA SER A 8 -50.58 58.38 12.60
C SER A 8 -49.97 57.22 13.41
N ILE A 9 -50.10 57.25 14.73
CA ILE A 9 -49.64 56.17 15.61
C ILE A 9 -50.44 54.88 15.35
N ALA A 10 -51.76 54.97 15.16
CA ALA A 10 -52.62 53.82 14.88
C ALA A 10 -52.44 53.24 13.46
N SER A 11 -51.91 53.99 12.49
CA SER A 11 -51.48 53.45 11.19
C SER A 11 -50.10 52.80 11.30
N SER A 12 -49.16 53.40 12.01
CA SER A 12 -47.80 52.84 12.20
C SER A 12 -47.82 51.55 13.01
N LEU A 13 -48.62 51.47 14.07
CA LEU A 13 -48.82 50.21 14.82
C LEU A 13 -49.51 49.14 13.98
N ARG A 14 -50.46 49.50 13.09
CA ARG A 14 -51.05 48.53 12.14
C ARG A 14 -50.08 48.10 11.04
N ALA A 15 -49.13 48.94 10.65
CA ALA A 15 -48.03 48.55 9.76
C ALA A 15 -47.08 47.58 10.46
N LEU A 16 -46.62 47.90 11.68
CA LEU A 16 -45.79 46.98 12.49
C LEU A 16 -46.48 45.65 12.79
N HIS A 17 -47.78 45.66 13.09
CA HIS A 17 -48.55 44.43 13.34
C HIS A 17 -48.83 43.60 12.07
N ARG A 18 -48.62 44.18 10.87
CA ARG A 18 -48.65 43.50 9.57
C ARG A 18 -47.25 43.20 9.02
N HIS A 19 -46.18 43.55 9.73
CA HIS A 19 -44.81 43.30 9.31
C HIS A 19 -44.37 41.87 9.66
N GLU A 20 -44.74 40.91 8.81
CA GLU A 20 -44.36 39.49 8.91
C GLU A 20 -42.82 39.31 9.01
N GLY A 21 -42.04 40.24 8.45
CA GLY A 21 -40.58 40.29 8.55
C GLY A 21 -40.03 40.30 9.98
N GLY A 22 -40.79 40.78 10.98
CA GLY A 22 -40.37 40.72 12.39
C GLY A 22 -40.38 39.30 12.94
N GLY A 23 -41.38 38.50 12.57
CA GLY A 23 -41.44 37.07 12.89
C GLY A 23 -40.36 36.28 12.15
N VAL A 24 -40.13 36.59 10.86
CA VAL A 24 -39.07 35.98 10.06
C VAL A 24 -37.67 36.29 10.63
N ALA A 25 -37.43 37.50 11.13
CA ALA A 25 -36.17 37.85 11.79
C ALA A 25 -35.94 37.07 13.10
N LEU A 26 -36.98 36.87 13.90
CA LEU A 26 -36.93 36.09 15.14
C LEU A 26 -36.68 34.59 14.86
N ILE A 27 -37.40 34.01 13.90
CA ILE A 27 -37.20 32.63 13.43
C ILE A 27 -35.79 32.47 12.86
N GLY A 28 -35.32 33.43 12.06
CA GLY A 28 -33.98 33.44 11.48
C GLY A 28 -32.87 33.49 12.54
N ALA A 29 -33.03 34.30 13.59
CA ALA A 29 -32.05 34.38 14.68
C ALA A 29 -31.97 33.07 15.51
N LEU A 30 -33.12 32.43 15.77
CA LEU A 30 -33.20 31.14 16.47
C LEU A 30 -32.68 29.96 15.61
N ALA A 31 -32.90 30.02 14.29
CA ALA A 31 -32.34 29.04 13.35
C ALA A 31 -30.82 29.21 13.22
N LEU A 32 -30.31 30.46 13.10
CA LEU A 32 -28.88 30.74 12.94
C LEU A 32 -28.07 30.30 14.16
N THR A 33 -28.56 30.56 15.37
CA THR A 33 -27.92 30.10 16.62
C THR A 33 -27.85 28.57 16.69
N SER A 34 -28.91 27.88 16.26
CA SER A 34 -28.94 26.41 16.17
C SER A 34 -27.93 25.87 15.14
N ILE A 35 -27.82 26.48 13.96
CA ILE A 35 -26.87 26.10 12.91
C ILE A 35 -25.43 26.32 13.37
N ILE A 36 -25.12 27.45 14.00
CA ILE A 36 -23.79 27.75 14.55
C ILE A 36 -23.42 26.74 15.66
N GLY A 37 -24.36 26.41 16.54
CA GLY A 37 -24.15 25.39 17.59
C GLY A 37 -23.83 24.01 17.02
N MET A 38 -24.57 23.55 16.01
CA MET A 38 -24.28 22.27 15.33
C MET A 38 -22.95 22.30 14.58
N GLY A 39 -22.60 23.41 13.92
CA GLY A 39 -21.32 23.58 13.23
C GLY A 39 -20.13 23.56 14.19
N ALA A 40 -20.23 24.26 15.32
CA ALA A 40 -19.24 24.24 16.40
C ALA A 40 -19.03 22.81 16.92
N PHE A 41 -20.12 22.12 17.27
CA PHE A 41 -20.08 20.74 17.75
C PHE A 41 -19.46 19.79 16.71
N ALA A 42 -19.79 19.91 15.42
CA ALA A 42 -19.23 19.07 14.38
C ALA A 42 -17.71 19.23 14.23
N VAL A 43 -17.19 20.46 14.30
CA VAL A 43 -15.74 20.75 14.24
C VAL A 43 -15.03 20.21 15.49
N GLU A 44 -15.57 20.47 16.68
CA GLU A 44 -14.94 20.08 17.94
C GLU A 44 -15.00 18.57 18.19
N ALA A 45 -16.09 17.90 17.79
CA ALA A 45 -16.18 16.44 17.76
C ALA A 45 -15.16 15.84 16.78
N SER A 46 -14.99 16.43 15.59
CA SER A 46 -14.00 15.98 14.60
C SER A 46 -12.57 16.07 15.14
N GLN A 47 -12.23 17.17 15.83
CA GLN A 47 -10.94 17.31 16.53
C GLN A 47 -10.79 16.27 17.66
N GLY A 48 -11.87 15.98 18.39
CA GLY A 48 -11.90 14.92 19.41
C GLY A 48 -11.65 13.53 18.86
N TYR A 49 -12.26 13.17 17.73
CA TYR A 49 -12.01 11.89 17.06
C TYR A 49 -10.56 11.77 16.56
N ALA A 50 -10.00 12.85 15.99
CA ALA A 50 -8.59 12.88 15.60
C ALA A 50 -7.65 12.72 16.80
N ALA A 51 -7.91 13.42 17.91
CA ALA A 51 -7.17 13.26 19.16
C ALA A 51 -7.29 11.84 19.74
N ARG A 52 -8.49 11.24 19.69
CA ARG A 52 -8.73 9.87 20.16
C ARG A 52 -7.95 8.84 19.35
N ALA A 53 -7.93 8.97 18.03
CA ALA A 53 -7.15 8.07 17.16
C ALA A 53 -5.64 8.17 17.44
N SER A 54 -5.12 9.38 17.66
CA SER A 54 -3.73 9.60 18.04
C SER A 54 -3.41 9.00 19.43
N ASN A 55 -4.23 9.30 20.44
CA ASN A 55 -4.07 8.77 21.80
C ASN A 55 -4.14 7.25 21.83
N GLN A 56 -5.00 6.61 21.02
CA GLN A 56 -5.12 5.15 20.96
C GLN A 56 -3.82 4.51 20.45
N ARG A 57 -3.26 5.00 19.34
CA ARG A 57 -1.96 4.53 18.81
C ARG A 57 -0.84 4.63 19.85
N ILE A 58 -0.80 5.74 20.60
CA ILE A 58 0.20 5.95 21.67
C ILE A 58 -0.04 4.99 22.84
N ALA A 59 -1.30 4.81 23.26
CA ALA A 59 -1.67 3.93 24.36
C ALA A 59 -1.37 2.45 24.06
N ASP A 60 -1.65 1.98 22.85
CA ASP A 60 -1.37 0.60 22.42
C ASP A 60 0.15 0.33 22.37
N THR A 61 0.91 1.27 21.80
CA THR A 61 2.39 1.18 21.75
C THR A 61 3.01 1.19 23.15
N ALA A 62 2.50 2.03 24.06
CA ALA A 62 2.96 2.13 25.43
C ALA A 62 2.56 0.90 26.28
N ALA A 63 1.37 0.34 26.07
CA ALA A 63 0.92 -0.88 26.73
C ALA A 63 1.80 -2.07 26.34
N LEU A 64 2.11 -2.24 25.05
CA LEU A 64 3.00 -3.27 24.55
C LEU A 64 4.41 -3.15 25.15
N ALA A 65 4.99 -1.93 25.17
CA ALA A 65 6.31 -1.70 25.74
C ALA A 65 6.35 -1.93 27.26
N GLY A 66 5.29 -1.54 27.98
CA GLY A 66 5.14 -1.85 29.40
C GLY A 66 5.04 -3.35 29.67
N ALA A 67 4.24 -4.09 28.88
CA ALA A 67 4.11 -5.53 28.98
C ALA A 67 5.43 -6.26 28.70
N LEU A 68 6.21 -5.80 27.71
CA LEU A 68 7.55 -6.33 27.44
C LEU A 68 8.49 -6.13 28.64
N ALA A 69 8.56 -4.92 29.21
CA ALA A 69 9.39 -4.65 30.39
C ALA A 69 8.94 -5.45 31.62
N TYR A 70 7.64 -5.63 31.82
CA TYR A 70 7.10 -6.47 32.88
C TYR A 70 7.49 -7.95 32.70
N ASN A 71 7.38 -8.48 31.48
CA ASN A 71 7.72 -9.89 31.19
C ASN A 71 9.22 -10.19 31.41
N VAL A 72 10.11 -9.21 31.18
CA VAL A 72 11.57 -9.39 31.38
C VAL A 72 11.93 -9.29 32.87
N ASN A 73 11.40 -8.30 33.59
CA ASN A 73 11.91 -7.94 34.93
C ASN A 73 10.93 -8.27 36.09
N SER A 74 9.73 -8.78 35.80
CA SER A 74 8.64 -9.04 36.76
C SER A 74 8.31 -7.84 37.66
N SER A 75 8.59 -6.61 37.19
CA SER A 75 8.59 -5.38 37.97
C SER A 75 7.54 -4.39 37.46
N THR A 76 6.54 -4.08 38.29
CA THR A 76 5.52 -3.07 37.97
C THR A 76 6.09 -1.64 37.92
N SER A 77 7.21 -1.39 38.59
CA SER A 77 7.92 -0.10 38.55
C SER A 77 8.50 0.14 37.15
N GLU A 78 9.22 -0.85 36.61
CA GLU A 78 9.87 -0.74 35.29
C GLU A 78 8.90 -0.84 34.12
N MET A 79 7.84 -1.64 34.27
CA MET A 79 6.64 -1.59 33.41
C MET A 79 6.11 -0.17 33.28
N THR A 80 5.91 0.52 34.42
CA THR A 80 5.36 1.88 34.47
C THR A 80 6.33 2.91 33.89
N ALA A 81 7.62 2.79 34.22
CA ALA A 81 8.67 3.67 33.69
C ALA A 81 8.79 3.55 32.16
N THR A 82 8.85 2.32 31.64
CA THR A 82 8.96 2.05 30.19
C THR A 82 7.74 2.54 29.42
N ALA A 83 6.52 2.22 29.88
CA ALA A 83 5.29 2.70 29.24
C ALA A 83 5.22 4.23 29.21
N LYS A 84 5.59 4.91 30.31
CA LYS A 84 5.65 6.39 30.36
C LYS A 84 6.76 6.99 29.50
N ALA A 85 7.90 6.31 29.36
CA ALA A 85 8.97 6.73 28.46
C ALA A 85 8.54 6.67 26.98
N VAL A 86 7.75 5.66 26.59
CA VAL A 86 7.15 5.59 25.25
C VAL A 86 6.16 6.73 25.01
N VAL A 87 5.30 7.04 25.99
CA VAL A 87 4.38 8.20 25.90
C VAL A 87 5.15 9.52 25.74
N ALA A 88 6.26 9.68 26.47
CA ALA A 88 7.19 10.81 26.31
C ALA A 88 7.83 10.88 24.91
N ALA A 89 8.29 9.74 24.38
CA ALA A 89 8.86 9.66 23.04
C ALA A 89 7.84 9.99 21.92
N GLN A 90 6.54 9.81 22.17
CA GLN A 90 5.46 10.18 21.25
C GLN A 90 4.99 11.65 21.41
N GLY A 91 5.73 12.47 22.17
CA GLY A 91 5.48 13.92 22.29
C GLY A 91 4.43 14.33 23.33
N LEU A 92 3.98 13.42 24.20
CA LEU A 92 3.08 13.72 25.31
C LEU A 92 3.86 13.73 26.64
N ALA A 93 3.41 14.50 27.63
CA ALA A 93 4.01 14.43 28.96
C ALA A 93 3.82 13.03 29.59
N ALA A 94 4.81 12.51 30.33
CA ALA A 94 4.69 11.24 31.06
C ALA A 94 3.55 11.21 32.10
N SER A 95 3.03 12.38 32.50
CA SER A 95 1.83 12.55 33.33
C SER A 95 0.51 12.36 32.57
N ALA A 96 0.50 12.42 31.23
CA ALA A 96 -0.68 12.16 30.40
C ALA A 96 -1.08 10.68 30.38
N ALA A 97 -0.25 9.79 30.92
CA ALA A 97 -0.50 8.35 30.96
C ALA A 97 -0.57 7.77 32.37
N SER A 98 -1.63 7.01 32.64
CA SER A 98 -1.74 6.12 33.79
C SER A 98 -1.55 4.66 33.34
N VAL A 99 -0.67 3.93 34.03
CA VAL A 99 -0.30 2.55 33.74
C VAL A 99 -0.75 1.66 34.90
N ALA A 100 -1.37 0.54 34.61
CA ALA A 100 -1.81 -0.43 35.61
C ALA A 100 -1.58 -1.87 35.13
N LEU A 101 -1.32 -2.78 36.06
CA LEU A 101 -1.39 -4.22 35.82
C LEU A 101 -2.79 -4.69 36.25
N VAL A 102 -3.56 -5.25 35.33
CA VAL A 102 -4.97 -5.63 35.52
C VAL A 102 -5.12 -7.11 35.17
N THR A 103 -6.03 -7.83 35.82
CA THR A 103 -6.37 -9.21 35.42
C THR A 103 -7.58 -9.20 34.51
N ASP A 104 -7.46 -9.82 33.33
CA ASP A 104 -8.58 -10.00 32.41
C ASP A 104 -9.61 -10.99 32.99
N ALA A 105 -10.85 -10.54 33.14
CA ALA A 105 -11.94 -11.37 33.62
C ALA A 105 -12.32 -12.50 32.63
N ALA A 106 -12.05 -12.32 31.32
CA ALA A 106 -12.39 -13.31 30.29
C ALA A 106 -11.33 -14.41 30.13
N THR A 107 -10.04 -14.08 30.28
CA THR A 107 -8.93 -15.04 30.04
C THR A 107 -8.09 -15.36 31.28
N SER A 108 -8.35 -14.73 32.44
CA SER A 108 -7.55 -14.84 33.68
C SER A 108 -6.07 -14.47 33.51
N LYS A 109 -5.71 -13.78 32.44
CA LYS A 109 -4.34 -13.30 32.19
C LYS A 109 -4.11 -11.93 32.80
N GLN A 110 -2.87 -11.65 33.17
CA GLN A 110 -2.45 -10.30 33.51
C GLN A 110 -2.28 -9.47 32.21
N LEU A 111 -2.62 -8.18 32.31
CA LEU A 111 -2.64 -7.18 31.25
C LEU A 111 -1.91 -5.93 31.76
N VAL A 112 -0.99 -5.38 30.97
CA VAL A 112 -0.57 -3.98 31.14
C VAL A 112 -1.56 -3.10 30.41
N GLN A 113 -2.31 -2.31 31.17
CA GLN A 113 -3.25 -1.33 30.68
C GLN A 113 -2.61 0.06 30.75
N VAL A 114 -2.62 0.80 29.63
CA VAL A 114 -2.17 2.19 29.56
C VAL A 114 -3.33 3.05 29.11
N THR A 115 -3.71 4.02 29.94
CA THR A 115 -4.70 5.04 29.57
C THR A 115 -3.99 6.34 29.26
N VAL A 116 -4.12 6.84 28.02
CA VAL A 116 -3.59 8.14 27.59
C VAL A 116 -4.73 9.15 27.59
N THR A 117 -4.52 10.29 28.25
CA THR A 117 -5.47 11.39 28.35
C THR A 117 -4.84 12.68 27.81
N THR A 118 -5.47 13.32 26.83
CA THR A 118 -5.06 14.65 26.34
C THR A 118 -6.24 15.61 26.36
N SER A 119 -5.99 16.88 26.67
CA SER A 119 -7.05 17.90 26.72
C SER A 119 -7.12 18.64 25.38
N VAL A 120 -8.29 18.61 24.74
CA VAL A 120 -8.56 19.26 23.45
C VAL A 120 -9.25 20.60 23.72
N PRO A 121 -8.71 21.74 23.24
CA PRO A 121 -9.29 23.05 23.49
C PRO A 121 -10.63 23.23 22.77
N LEU A 122 -11.61 23.80 23.47
CA LEU A 122 -12.85 24.29 22.86
C LEU A 122 -12.57 25.63 22.18
N SER A 123 -12.89 25.71 20.90
CA SER A 123 -12.52 26.80 20.01
C SER A 123 -13.72 27.61 19.53
N LEU A 124 -14.85 26.95 19.24
CA LEU A 124 -16.10 27.58 18.81
C LEU A 124 -17.17 27.53 19.92
N ALA A 125 -17.28 26.44 20.69
CA ALA A 125 -18.25 26.34 21.78
C ALA A 125 -17.96 27.31 22.95
N ARG A 126 -16.77 27.91 23.03
CA ARG A 126 -16.41 28.93 24.03
C ARG A 126 -17.31 30.17 24.00
N VAL A 127 -18.05 30.40 22.92
CA VAL A 127 -19.09 31.45 22.84
C VAL A 127 -20.32 31.11 23.70
N LEU A 128 -20.54 29.83 24.01
CA LEU A 128 -21.72 29.28 24.69
C LEU A 128 -21.41 28.64 26.06
N THR A 129 -20.14 28.41 26.39
CA THR A 129 -19.71 27.82 27.67
C THR A 129 -18.41 28.44 28.20
N THR A 130 -18.25 28.46 29.52
CA THR A 130 -17.01 28.86 30.20
C THR A 130 -15.93 27.77 30.17
N ALA A 131 -16.24 26.57 29.68
CA ALA A 131 -15.26 25.50 29.51
C ALA A 131 -14.24 25.84 28.41
N LEU A 132 -12.95 25.66 28.70
CA LEU A 132 -11.84 26.00 27.79
C LEU A 132 -11.31 24.79 27.01
N SER A 133 -11.51 23.57 27.51
CA SER A 133 -11.10 22.31 26.92
C SER A 133 -11.96 21.14 27.41
N TYR A 134 -11.80 19.98 26.81
CA TYR A 134 -12.33 18.70 27.29
C TYR A 134 -11.30 17.58 27.13
N ASP A 135 -11.36 16.57 27.99
CA ASP A 135 -10.38 15.47 27.99
C ASP A 135 -10.81 14.32 27.07
N VAL A 136 -9.90 13.94 26.17
CA VAL A 136 -10.03 12.77 25.31
C VAL A 136 -9.18 11.63 25.87
N ARG A 137 -9.84 10.52 26.22
CA ARG A 137 -9.22 9.31 26.79
C ARG A 137 -9.17 8.19 25.76
N ALA A 138 -8.03 7.51 25.70
CA ALA A 138 -7.85 6.26 24.97
C ALA A 138 -7.15 5.23 25.86
N VAL A 139 -7.46 3.95 25.65
CA VAL A 139 -6.99 2.86 26.51
C VAL A 139 -6.40 1.77 25.63
N GLY A 140 -5.10 1.54 25.78
CA GLY A 140 -4.39 0.39 25.22
C GLY A 140 -4.22 -0.68 26.28
N SER A 141 -4.15 -1.95 25.87
CA SER A 141 -3.95 -3.08 26.78
C SER A 141 -3.19 -4.20 26.08
N ALA A 142 -2.16 -4.74 26.74
CA ALA A 142 -1.32 -5.82 26.21
C ALA A 142 -1.14 -6.92 27.27
N THR A 143 -1.22 -8.19 26.89
CA THR A 143 -1.09 -9.31 27.85
C THR A 143 0.35 -9.49 28.31
N THR A 144 0.54 -9.70 29.62
CA THR A 144 1.80 -10.20 30.16
C THR A 144 1.77 -11.73 30.11
N SER A 145 2.83 -12.32 29.56
CA SER A 145 2.91 -13.77 29.36
C SER A 145 3.91 -14.36 30.35
N THR A 146 3.49 -15.36 31.11
CA THR A 146 4.39 -16.20 31.93
C THR A 146 5.19 -17.21 31.10
N THR A 147 5.07 -17.14 29.76
CA THR A 147 5.94 -17.87 28.83
C THR A 147 7.08 -16.95 28.43
N ALA A 148 8.33 -17.36 28.70
CA ALA A 148 9.52 -16.59 28.33
C ALA A 148 9.55 -16.23 26.83
N THR A 149 10.22 -15.12 26.46
CA THR A 149 10.07 -14.40 25.17
C THR A 149 11.31 -14.39 24.25
N THR A 150 11.19 -14.82 22.99
CA THR A 150 12.32 -14.97 22.07
C THR A 150 12.21 -14.01 20.90
N THR A 151 13.37 -13.82 20.29
CA THR A 151 13.61 -14.10 18.86
C THR A 151 12.79 -15.26 18.25
N PRO A 152 11.62 -15.02 17.60
CA PRO A 152 10.99 -16.04 16.77
C PRO A 152 12.02 -16.64 15.77
N PRO A 153 11.93 -17.94 15.43
CA PRO A 153 12.89 -18.56 14.53
C PRO A 153 12.92 -17.83 13.18
N CYS A 154 14.13 -17.50 12.70
CA CYS A 154 14.30 -16.84 11.39
C CYS A 154 13.83 -17.75 10.25
N ILE A 155 13.89 -19.08 10.43
CA ILE A 155 13.39 -20.05 9.46
C ILE A 155 12.50 -21.04 10.21
N THR A 156 11.27 -21.16 9.76
CA THR A 156 10.25 -22.08 10.26
C THR A 156 9.76 -22.92 9.09
N THR A 157 9.85 -24.25 9.18
CA THR A 157 9.24 -25.17 8.21
C THR A 157 8.21 -26.05 8.91
N LEU A 158 6.98 -26.02 8.41
CA LEU A 158 5.80 -26.54 9.10
C LEU A 158 5.33 -27.91 8.58
N HIS A 159 5.99 -28.47 7.58
CA HIS A 159 5.61 -29.76 7.01
C HIS A 159 5.57 -30.89 8.06
N THR A 160 4.53 -31.72 7.98
CA THR A 160 4.20 -32.73 9.00
C THR A 160 4.87 -34.09 8.78
N ALA A 161 5.40 -34.37 7.59
CA ALA A 161 6.20 -35.58 7.38
C ALA A 161 7.64 -35.36 7.85
N ALA A 162 8.08 -36.14 8.84
CA ALA A 162 9.44 -36.13 9.37
C ALA A 162 10.54 -36.29 8.29
N ALA A 163 10.18 -36.81 7.11
CA ALA A 163 11.07 -36.97 5.99
C ALA A 163 11.46 -35.66 5.27
N THR A 164 10.69 -34.56 5.28
CA THR A 164 11.03 -33.35 4.49
C THR A 164 10.82 -32.07 5.28
N GLY A 165 11.83 -31.19 5.28
CA GLY A 165 11.87 -29.97 6.11
C GLY A 165 12.79 -28.92 5.51
N VAL A 166 14.02 -28.83 6.02
CA VAL A 166 15.09 -27.96 5.47
C VAL A 166 16.16 -28.84 4.82
N VAL A 167 16.42 -28.66 3.52
CA VAL A 167 17.40 -29.47 2.76
C VAL A 167 18.36 -28.56 2.01
N LEU A 168 19.66 -28.76 2.24
CA LEU A 168 20.75 -28.02 1.59
C LEU A 168 21.45 -28.91 0.55
N SER A 169 21.81 -28.38 -0.62
CA SER A 169 22.56 -29.12 -1.64
C SER A 169 23.48 -28.24 -2.50
N GLY A 170 24.70 -28.69 -2.77
CA GLY A 170 25.61 -28.05 -3.73
C GLY A 170 26.20 -26.72 -3.24
N GLY A 171 27.04 -26.75 -2.19
CA GLY A 171 27.86 -25.60 -1.78
C GLY A 171 27.11 -24.47 -1.04
N VAL A 172 25.87 -24.71 -0.61
CA VAL A 172 24.98 -23.68 -0.07
C VAL A 172 25.22 -23.40 1.41
N SER A 173 24.87 -22.19 1.86
CA SER A 173 24.96 -21.81 3.28
C SER A 173 23.74 -21.04 3.79
N ILE A 174 23.42 -21.20 5.08
CA ILE A 174 22.43 -20.40 5.82
C ILE A 174 23.16 -19.70 6.97
N SER A 175 23.01 -18.38 7.07
CA SER A 175 23.62 -17.56 8.13
C SER A 175 22.53 -16.77 8.88
N ALA A 176 22.09 -17.32 10.01
CA ALA A 176 21.10 -16.73 10.91
C ALA A 176 21.65 -16.63 12.36
N PRO A 177 22.85 -16.05 12.59
CA PRO A 177 23.58 -16.14 13.86
C PRO A 177 22.82 -15.59 15.07
N ASN A 178 21.83 -14.73 14.85
CA ASN A 178 21.03 -14.12 15.92
C ASN A 178 19.72 -14.88 16.21
N CYS A 179 19.44 -15.99 15.53
CA CYS A 179 18.12 -16.63 15.40
C CYS A 179 18.14 -18.15 15.54
N ALA A 180 17.01 -18.75 15.92
CA ALA A 180 16.80 -20.20 15.78
C ALA A 180 16.33 -20.59 14.37
N ILE A 181 16.55 -21.84 13.98
CA ILE A 181 15.98 -22.50 12.80
C ILE A 181 15.17 -23.70 13.28
N ASN A 182 13.87 -23.73 12.96
CA ASN A 182 12.94 -24.75 13.43
C ASN A 182 12.27 -25.48 12.25
N SER A 183 12.16 -26.81 12.33
CA SER A 183 11.50 -27.65 11.34
C SER A 183 10.65 -28.73 11.97
N ASN A 184 9.42 -28.92 11.47
CA ASN A 184 8.63 -30.13 11.76
C ASN A 184 9.03 -31.33 10.87
N GLY A 185 9.97 -31.14 9.94
CA GLY A 185 10.59 -32.20 9.14
C GLY A 185 12.02 -32.52 9.58
N ARG A 186 12.78 -33.14 8.67
CA ARG A 186 14.25 -33.30 8.79
C ARG A 186 14.97 -31.98 8.51
N VAL A 187 16.15 -31.81 9.11
CA VAL A 187 17.14 -30.81 8.68
C VAL A 187 18.34 -31.55 8.12
N GLU A 188 18.69 -31.30 6.87
CA GLU A 188 19.77 -31.99 6.16
C GLU A 188 20.83 -31.01 5.65
N VAL A 189 22.05 -31.22 6.12
CA VAL A 189 23.25 -30.42 5.86
C VAL A 189 24.35 -31.36 5.35
N PRO A 190 24.35 -31.71 4.05
CA PRO A 190 25.37 -32.57 3.46
C PRO A 190 26.76 -31.94 3.45
N TRP A 191 27.77 -32.74 3.12
CA TRP A 191 29.16 -32.30 2.94
C TRP A 191 29.25 -31.07 2.03
N GLY A 192 30.00 -30.05 2.46
CA GLY A 192 30.17 -28.79 1.74
C GLY A 192 28.99 -27.82 1.84
N THR A 193 28.03 -28.05 2.74
CA THR A 193 26.96 -27.10 3.06
C THR A 193 27.01 -26.68 4.53
N TYR A 194 26.49 -25.49 4.86
CA TYR A 194 26.69 -24.88 6.18
C TYR A 194 25.43 -24.21 6.74
N ILE A 195 25.27 -24.26 8.06
CA ILE A 195 24.24 -23.52 8.81
C ILE A 195 24.89 -22.84 10.02
N THR A 196 24.68 -21.53 10.18
CA THR A 196 25.03 -20.79 11.40
C THR A 196 23.74 -20.27 12.07
N ALA A 197 23.48 -20.63 13.33
CA ALA A 197 22.26 -20.25 14.07
C ALA A 197 22.50 -20.07 15.58
N LYS A 198 21.49 -19.65 16.35
CA LYS A 198 21.47 -19.82 17.83
C LYS A 198 21.11 -21.24 18.26
N GLN A 199 20.22 -21.87 17.50
CA GLN A 199 19.70 -23.22 17.72
C GLN A 199 19.19 -23.79 16.40
N VAL A 200 19.32 -25.11 16.21
CA VAL A 200 18.61 -25.86 15.17
C VAL A 200 17.70 -26.89 15.83
N SER A 201 16.39 -26.80 15.62
CA SER A 201 15.41 -27.77 16.11
C SER A 201 14.69 -28.47 14.95
N ALA A 202 14.62 -29.80 14.98
CA ALA A 202 13.94 -30.63 14.00
C ALA A 202 13.05 -31.66 14.69
N ALA A 203 11.83 -31.87 14.19
CA ALA A 203 10.96 -32.95 14.63
C ALA A 203 11.29 -34.29 13.95
N GLY A 204 11.97 -34.25 12.79
CA GLY A 204 12.68 -35.39 12.22
C GLY A 204 14.16 -35.42 12.63
N SER A 205 14.93 -36.26 11.93
CA SER A 205 16.39 -36.35 12.10
C SER A 205 17.10 -35.05 11.68
N VAL A 206 18.23 -34.76 12.34
CA VAL A 206 19.22 -33.80 11.84
C VAL A 206 20.37 -34.58 11.20
N ILE A 207 20.52 -34.47 9.88
CA ILE A 207 21.55 -35.16 9.09
C ILE A 207 22.68 -34.16 8.82
N ASN A 208 23.81 -34.33 9.50
CA ASN A 208 24.93 -33.38 9.47
C ASN A 208 26.29 -34.12 9.42
N PRO A 209 26.57 -34.93 8.37
CA PRO A 209 27.76 -35.78 8.33
C PRO A 209 29.08 -34.99 8.27
N GLY A 210 29.05 -33.77 7.71
CA GLY A 210 30.23 -32.90 7.60
C GLY A 210 30.43 -31.91 8.75
N SER A 211 29.62 -31.98 9.83
CA SER A 211 29.62 -31.00 10.92
C SER A 211 29.43 -29.53 10.47
N GLY A 212 28.67 -29.31 9.40
CA GLY A 212 28.40 -27.98 8.82
C GLY A 212 27.46 -27.08 9.63
N ILE A 213 26.84 -27.58 10.70
CA ILE A 213 26.01 -26.79 11.62
C ILE A 213 26.89 -26.19 12.74
N THR A 214 26.93 -24.87 12.81
CA THR A 214 27.54 -24.08 13.89
C THR A 214 26.46 -23.35 14.68
N THR A 215 26.53 -23.39 16.02
CA THR A 215 25.60 -22.64 16.88
C THR A 215 26.31 -21.79 17.95
N THR A 216 25.78 -20.60 18.20
CA THR A 216 26.37 -19.58 19.10
C THR A 216 25.24 -18.86 19.86
N PRO A 217 25.34 -18.56 21.18
CA PRO A 217 26.50 -18.74 22.05
C PRO A 217 26.71 -20.18 22.52
N THR A 218 25.69 -21.02 22.51
CA THR A 218 25.80 -22.44 22.89
C THR A 218 26.22 -23.27 21.68
N ALA A 219 27.44 -23.80 21.71
CA ALA A 219 27.93 -24.75 20.70
C ALA A 219 27.08 -26.04 20.69
N ASN A 220 26.88 -26.62 19.51
CA ASN A 220 26.11 -27.86 19.29
C ASN A 220 24.68 -27.84 19.87
N ASN A 221 24.03 -26.68 19.87
CA ASN A 221 22.63 -26.50 20.27
C ASN A 221 21.67 -27.02 19.19
N ILE A 222 21.68 -28.34 19.00
CA ILE A 222 20.96 -29.07 17.96
C ILE A 222 19.98 -30.03 18.64
N GLN A 223 18.71 -29.93 18.29
CA GLN A 223 17.62 -30.71 18.86
C GLN A 223 16.98 -31.53 17.74
N ALA A 224 17.25 -32.83 17.68
CA ALA A 224 16.66 -33.75 16.69
C ALA A 224 15.48 -34.53 17.30
N ASN A 225 14.56 -35.01 16.47
CA ASN A 225 13.39 -35.81 16.86
C ASN A 225 12.48 -35.13 17.91
N LYS A 226 12.47 -33.79 17.94
CA LYS A 226 11.69 -32.99 18.88
C LYS A 226 10.29 -32.73 18.31
N ALA A 227 9.28 -33.47 18.78
CA ALA A 227 7.89 -33.27 18.37
C ALA A 227 7.45 -31.80 18.53
N GLY A 228 6.81 -31.24 17.50
CA GLY A 228 6.39 -29.83 17.48
C GLY A 228 7.54 -28.82 17.51
N ALA A 229 8.72 -29.16 16.98
CA ALA A 229 9.87 -28.27 16.93
C ALA A 229 9.59 -26.92 16.24
N ALA A 230 8.65 -26.87 15.30
CA ALA A 230 8.18 -25.65 14.64
C ALA A 230 6.68 -25.42 14.91
N THR A 231 6.34 -24.16 15.16
CA THR A 231 4.96 -23.67 15.28
C THR A 231 4.77 -22.47 14.37
N ASP A 232 3.59 -22.34 13.77
CA ASP A 232 3.23 -21.10 13.08
C ASP A 232 2.98 -20.03 14.16
N TRP A 233 3.90 -19.08 14.29
CA TRP A 233 3.77 -17.97 15.24
C TRP A 233 3.04 -16.76 14.66
N MET A 234 2.60 -16.84 13.40
CA MET A 234 1.90 -15.76 12.69
C MET A 234 0.45 -16.08 12.30
N GLN A 235 0.00 -17.34 12.35
CA GLN A 235 -1.38 -17.75 11.99
C GLN A 235 -2.48 -16.84 12.58
N ASP A 236 -2.34 -16.43 13.83
CA ASP A 236 -3.31 -15.63 14.59
C ASP A 236 -3.13 -14.11 14.41
N ASN A 237 -2.14 -13.65 13.64
CA ASN A 237 -1.82 -12.23 13.49
C ASN A 237 -2.94 -11.50 12.71
N SER A 238 -3.50 -10.45 13.31
CA SER A 238 -4.63 -9.70 12.74
C SER A 238 -4.31 -9.01 11.42
N SER A 239 -3.11 -8.46 11.27
CA SER A 239 -2.66 -7.77 10.05
C SER A 239 -2.43 -8.77 8.90
N LEU A 240 -1.83 -9.93 9.20
CA LEU A 240 -1.75 -11.05 8.27
C LEU A 240 -3.14 -11.51 7.83
N LYS A 241 -4.05 -11.73 8.78
CA LYS A 241 -5.43 -12.16 8.48
C LYS A 241 -6.14 -11.16 7.57
N ALA A 242 -5.98 -9.85 7.82
CA ALA A 242 -6.53 -8.80 6.97
C ALA A 242 -5.99 -8.84 5.53
N MET A 243 -4.66 -8.99 5.36
CA MET A 243 -4.06 -9.13 4.03
C MET A 243 -4.54 -10.38 3.29
N LEU A 244 -4.61 -11.53 3.98
CA LEU A 244 -5.16 -12.77 3.43
C LEU A 244 -6.63 -12.62 3.06
N CYS A 245 -7.43 -11.89 3.84
CA CYS A 245 -8.85 -11.68 3.55
C CYS A 245 -9.03 -10.90 2.25
N ALA A 246 -8.27 -9.82 2.07
CA ALA A 246 -8.31 -9.00 0.85
C ALA A 246 -8.03 -9.85 -0.41
N VAL A 247 -7.06 -10.76 -0.34
CA VAL A 247 -6.74 -11.71 -1.42
C VAL A 247 -7.82 -12.76 -1.61
N ASN A 248 -8.29 -13.40 -0.54
CA ASN A 248 -9.40 -14.35 -0.57
C ASN A 248 -10.66 -13.75 -1.23
N LYS A 249 -10.90 -12.45 -0.99
CA LYS A 249 -12.00 -11.70 -1.60
C LYS A 249 -11.83 -11.51 -3.11
N LEU A 250 -10.60 -11.33 -3.60
CA LEU A 250 -10.28 -11.23 -5.03
C LEU A 250 -10.35 -12.58 -5.75
N THR A 251 -9.87 -13.65 -5.11
CA THR A 251 -9.84 -15.01 -5.67
C THR A 251 -11.20 -15.71 -5.60
N GLY A 252 -12.03 -15.40 -4.60
CA GLY A 252 -13.21 -16.17 -4.24
C GLY A 252 -12.90 -17.41 -3.39
N SER A 253 -11.65 -17.57 -2.95
CA SER A 253 -11.20 -18.69 -2.12
C SER A 253 -11.56 -18.50 -0.65
N SER A 254 -11.83 -19.60 0.06
CA SER A 254 -11.90 -19.65 1.52
C SER A 254 -10.65 -20.28 2.11
N ASP A 255 -10.08 -19.70 3.15
CA ASP A 255 -8.95 -20.28 3.88
C ASP A 255 -9.42 -21.10 5.08
N ALA A 256 -9.24 -22.42 4.99
CA ALA A 256 -9.64 -23.38 6.01
C ALA A 256 -8.90 -23.25 7.36
N ASP A 257 -7.82 -22.46 7.42
CA ASP A 257 -7.10 -22.19 8.67
C ASP A 257 -7.88 -21.24 9.59
N TYR A 258 -8.94 -20.59 9.08
CA TYR A 258 -9.81 -19.68 9.83
C TYR A 258 -11.26 -20.17 9.83
N ALA A 259 -11.92 -20.17 10.99
CA ALA A 259 -13.29 -20.67 11.15
C ALA A 259 -14.36 -19.90 10.34
N ASP A 260 -14.08 -18.65 9.95
CA ASP A 260 -14.90 -17.81 9.07
C ASP A 260 -14.51 -17.89 7.58
N GLY A 261 -13.61 -18.81 7.23
CA GLY A 261 -13.00 -18.94 5.91
C GLY A 261 -12.15 -17.73 5.49
N ASN A 262 -11.98 -16.73 6.36
CA ASN A 262 -11.32 -15.46 6.10
C ASN A 262 -11.75 -14.77 4.79
N THR A 263 -13.07 -14.57 4.60
CA THR A 263 -13.66 -13.88 3.43
C THR A 263 -14.53 -12.66 3.78
N VAL A 264 -14.69 -12.36 5.08
CA VAL A 264 -15.55 -11.32 5.64
C VAL A 264 -14.81 -9.99 5.73
N CYS A 265 -14.53 -9.40 4.57
CA CYS A 265 -13.92 -8.08 4.41
C CYS A 265 -14.45 -7.38 3.15
N ILE A 266 -14.19 -6.07 3.07
CA ILE A 266 -14.47 -5.26 1.88
C ILE A 266 -13.51 -5.68 0.77
N THR A 267 -13.98 -5.73 -0.49
CA THR A 267 -13.10 -5.97 -1.63
C THR A 267 -12.09 -4.82 -1.78
N PRO A 268 -10.79 -5.09 -1.95
CA PRO A 268 -9.83 -4.02 -2.20
C PRO A 268 -9.97 -3.48 -3.64
N LEU A 269 -10.55 -4.25 -4.56
CA LEU A 269 -10.69 -3.88 -5.98
C LEU A 269 -11.62 -2.66 -6.14
N VAL A 270 -11.05 -1.57 -6.65
CA VAL A 270 -11.80 -0.42 -7.15
C VAL A 270 -11.91 -0.53 -8.67
N THR A 271 -13.13 -0.70 -9.18
CA THR A 271 -13.38 -0.70 -10.63
C THR A 271 -13.42 0.73 -11.18
N PRO A 272 -12.84 0.99 -12.36
CA PRO A 272 -13.03 2.26 -13.07
C PRO A 272 -14.51 2.64 -13.20
N ALA A 273 -14.83 3.93 -13.01
CA ALA A 273 -16.15 4.43 -13.37
C ALA A 273 -16.34 4.38 -14.90
N THR A 274 -17.51 3.92 -15.36
CA THR A 274 -17.81 3.89 -16.80
C THR A 274 -17.99 5.31 -17.31
N GLN A 275 -17.10 5.75 -18.19
CA GLN A 275 -17.10 7.12 -18.69
C GLN A 275 -18.14 7.32 -19.79
N THR A 276 -19.15 8.15 -19.53
CA THR A 276 -20.08 8.67 -20.54
C THR A 276 -19.77 10.12 -20.83
N ALA A 277 -19.18 10.43 -21.98
CA ALA A 277 -19.10 11.81 -22.45
C ALA A 277 -20.33 12.15 -23.29
N SER A 278 -21.14 13.09 -22.82
CA SER A 278 -22.11 13.78 -23.68
C SER A 278 -21.33 14.63 -24.68
N VAL A 279 -21.12 14.09 -25.88
CA VAL A 279 -20.39 14.75 -26.98
C VAL A 279 -21.31 15.05 -28.15
N SER A 280 -20.95 16.07 -28.93
CA SER A 280 -21.53 16.31 -30.26
C SER A 280 -21.32 15.11 -31.20
N THR A 281 -22.16 14.98 -32.22
CA THR A 281 -21.97 14.03 -33.34
C THR A 281 -20.87 14.48 -34.33
N THR A 282 -20.36 15.70 -34.17
CA THR A 282 -19.40 16.35 -35.09
C THR A 282 -17.96 16.13 -34.64
N ASP A 283 -17.07 15.81 -35.58
CA ASP A 283 -15.62 15.73 -35.33
C ASP A 283 -14.95 17.11 -35.28
N LEU A 284 -13.79 17.19 -34.65
CA LEU A 284 -12.88 18.34 -34.66
C LEU A 284 -11.65 18.01 -35.54
N PRO A 285 -11.71 18.29 -36.85
CA PRO A 285 -10.58 18.07 -37.75
C PRO A 285 -9.58 19.23 -37.69
N LEU A 286 -8.36 18.96 -37.23
CA LEU A 286 -7.25 19.91 -37.27
C LEU A 286 -6.34 19.56 -38.46
N ASN A 287 -6.36 20.41 -39.48
CA ASN A 287 -5.63 20.22 -40.74
C ASN A 287 -5.05 21.58 -41.24
N TYR A 288 -4.32 21.57 -42.36
CA TYR A 288 -3.69 22.78 -42.94
C TYR A 288 -4.66 23.74 -43.66
N SER A 289 -5.96 23.43 -43.70
CA SER A 289 -7.02 24.21 -44.35
C SER A 289 -8.24 24.32 -43.42
N PRO A 290 -8.14 25.14 -42.35
CA PRO A 290 -9.16 25.20 -41.31
C PRO A 290 -10.53 25.60 -41.86
N SER A 291 -11.60 25.05 -41.28
CA SER A 291 -12.95 25.55 -41.53
C SER A 291 -13.11 26.98 -41.00
N ALA A 292 -14.14 27.71 -41.46
CA ALA A 292 -14.40 29.07 -41.03
C ALA A 292 -14.51 29.24 -39.50
N ALA A 293 -15.00 28.22 -38.79
CA ALA A 293 -15.09 28.18 -37.33
C ALA A 293 -13.73 27.96 -36.62
N LEU A 294 -12.74 27.41 -37.32
CA LEU A 294 -11.41 27.09 -36.77
C LEU A 294 -10.32 28.11 -37.17
N LEU A 295 -10.55 28.89 -38.24
CA LEU A 295 -9.64 29.96 -38.67
C LEU A 295 -9.18 30.91 -37.54
N PRO A 296 -10.02 31.35 -36.57
CA PRO A 296 -9.58 32.24 -35.49
C PRO A 296 -8.52 31.64 -34.56
N TYR A 297 -8.35 30.32 -34.57
CA TYR A 297 -7.43 29.59 -33.69
C TYR A 297 -6.16 29.10 -34.41
N TRP A 298 -6.06 29.29 -35.74
CA TRP A 298 -5.00 28.74 -36.57
C TRP A 298 -3.86 29.73 -36.83
N ASN A 299 -2.63 29.28 -36.57
CA ASN A 299 -1.39 29.96 -36.95
C ASN A 299 -0.67 29.14 -38.02
N SER A 300 -0.77 29.59 -39.28
CA SER A 300 -0.17 28.92 -40.45
C SER A 300 1.36 28.88 -40.41
N SER A 301 2.02 29.95 -39.93
CA SER A 301 3.48 30.06 -39.86
C SER A 301 4.13 29.04 -38.92
N THR A 302 3.38 28.52 -37.95
CA THR A 302 3.85 27.55 -36.94
C THR A 302 3.08 26.23 -36.98
N ALA A 303 2.19 26.05 -37.97
CA ALA A 303 1.26 24.94 -38.08
C ALA A 303 0.53 24.60 -36.76
N THR A 304 0.11 25.63 -36.01
CA THR A 304 -0.39 25.48 -34.63
C THR A 304 -1.83 25.96 -34.49
N TYR A 305 -2.66 25.15 -33.83
CA TYR A 305 -3.97 25.56 -33.30
C TYR A 305 -3.87 25.93 -31.82
N THR A 306 -4.45 27.07 -31.41
CA THR A 306 -4.51 27.49 -30.00
C THR A 306 -5.95 27.82 -29.60
N PHE A 307 -6.52 27.01 -28.71
CA PHE A 307 -7.90 27.12 -28.24
C PHE A 307 -7.97 27.65 -26.79
N PRO A 308 -8.87 28.60 -26.47
CA PRO A 308 -9.11 29.05 -25.10
C PRO A 308 -9.83 27.96 -24.27
N PRO A 309 -9.83 28.05 -22.92
CA PRO A 309 -10.47 27.05 -22.05
C PRO A 309 -11.97 26.85 -22.33
N SER A 310 -12.65 27.90 -22.82
CA SER A 310 -14.08 27.90 -23.16
C SER A 310 -14.43 27.21 -24.48
N PHE A 311 -13.46 26.75 -25.27
CA PHE A 311 -13.70 26.17 -26.59
C PHE A 311 -14.44 24.82 -26.53
N VAL A 312 -14.09 23.95 -25.57
CA VAL A 312 -14.65 22.59 -25.47
C VAL A 312 -15.63 22.52 -24.30
N THR A 313 -16.82 23.11 -24.45
CA THR A 313 -17.87 23.07 -23.41
C THR A 313 -18.84 21.90 -23.57
N THR A 314 -19.14 21.49 -24.81
CA THR A 314 -20.13 20.44 -25.14
C THR A 314 -19.52 19.16 -25.72
N GLY A 315 -18.19 19.11 -25.89
CA GLY A 315 -17.46 17.98 -26.44
C GLY A 315 -17.70 17.71 -27.94
N TYR A 316 -16.76 16.98 -28.56
CA TYR A 316 -16.82 16.59 -29.98
C TYR A 316 -16.79 15.07 -30.12
N ARG A 317 -17.20 14.54 -31.27
CA ARG A 317 -17.16 13.10 -31.52
C ARG A 317 -15.72 12.59 -31.54
N ASN A 318 -14.90 13.00 -32.50
CA ASN A 318 -13.49 12.64 -32.55
C ASN A 318 -12.60 13.88 -32.69
N LEU A 319 -11.44 13.90 -32.03
CA LEU A 319 -10.33 14.78 -32.41
C LEU A 319 -9.53 14.06 -33.49
N VAL A 320 -9.39 14.67 -34.66
CA VAL A 320 -8.60 14.13 -35.78
C VAL A 320 -7.54 15.14 -36.17
N MET A 321 -6.26 14.82 -35.98
CA MET A 321 -5.16 15.75 -36.25
C MET A 321 -4.24 15.25 -37.35
N ALA A 322 -4.06 16.05 -38.40
CA ALA A 322 -3.19 15.73 -39.52
C ALA A 322 -1.70 15.85 -39.19
N GLY A 323 -0.87 15.24 -40.04
CA GLY A 323 0.60 15.26 -39.99
C GLY A 323 1.18 16.64 -39.68
N GLY A 324 2.13 16.72 -38.72
CA GLY A 324 2.94 17.92 -38.50
C GLY A 324 2.26 19.09 -37.77
N ILE A 325 1.01 18.96 -37.36
CA ILE A 325 0.25 20.02 -36.68
C ILE A 325 0.45 19.99 -35.16
N ASN A 326 0.59 21.17 -34.54
CA ASN A 326 0.54 21.32 -33.09
C ASN A 326 -0.86 21.77 -32.66
N ALA A 327 -1.33 21.32 -31.49
CA ALA A 327 -2.56 21.84 -30.88
C ALA A 327 -2.35 22.16 -29.40
N VAL A 328 -2.88 23.30 -28.96
CA VAL A 328 -2.83 23.78 -27.58
C VAL A 328 -4.24 24.13 -27.13
N PHE A 329 -4.80 23.35 -26.21
CA PHE A 329 -6.03 23.67 -25.50
C PHE A 329 -5.65 24.28 -24.16
N GLN A 330 -5.90 25.56 -23.97
CA GLN A 330 -5.48 26.29 -22.78
C GLN A 330 -6.32 25.91 -21.55
N GLY A 331 -5.70 25.97 -20.37
CA GLY A 331 -6.37 25.95 -19.06
C GLY A 331 -6.14 27.27 -18.30
N PRO A 332 -6.52 27.37 -17.01
CA PRO A 332 -7.17 26.34 -16.21
C PRO A 332 -8.67 26.22 -16.48
N GLY A 333 -9.30 25.16 -15.96
CA GLY A 333 -10.75 24.95 -16.03
C GLY A 333 -11.24 24.36 -17.36
N LEU A 334 -10.34 23.76 -18.14
CA LEU A 334 -10.68 23.09 -19.39
C LEU A 334 -11.57 21.85 -19.14
N ASN A 335 -12.44 21.53 -20.10
CA ASN A 335 -13.32 20.36 -20.05
C ASN A 335 -13.23 19.54 -21.34
N PHE A 336 -12.06 18.94 -21.58
CA PHE A 336 -11.72 18.28 -22.83
C PHE A 336 -12.49 16.97 -22.97
N LYS A 337 -13.52 16.93 -23.84
CA LYS A 337 -14.42 15.78 -24.00
C LYS A 337 -14.50 15.29 -25.44
N PHE A 338 -14.12 14.03 -25.66
CA PHE A 338 -14.17 13.36 -26.96
C PHE A 338 -14.62 11.90 -26.83
N ASN A 339 -15.15 11.27 -27.90
CA ASN A 339 -15.21 9.81 -27.96
C ASN A 339 -13.84 9.23 -28.26
N ASN A 340 -13.22 9.63 -29.37
CA ASN A 340 -11.87 9.16 -29.72
C ASN A 340 -10.94 10.33 -29.99
N VAL A 341 -9.64 10.09 -29.80
CA VAL A 341 -8.57 10.95 -30.23
C VAL A 341 -7.68 10.11 -31.14
N ASP A 342 -7.56 10.53 -32.40
CA ASP A 342 -6.64 9.94 -33.39
C ASP A 342 -5.80 11.05 -34.02
N MET A 343 -4.48 10.86 -33.96
CA MET A 343 -3.54 11.96 -34.12
C MET A 343 -2.26 11.54 -34.82
N SER A 344 -2.03 12.19 -35.96
CA SER A 344 -0.74 12.24 -36.65
C SER A 344 0.00 13.57 -36.44
N GLY A 345 -0.47 14.43 -35.53
CA GLY A 345 0.14 15.74 -35.24
C GLY A 345 1.60 15.68 -34.78
N ASN A 346 2.23 16.84 -34.60
CA ASN A 346 3.58 16.95 -34.04
C ASN A 346 3.57 17.03 -32.49
N SER A 347 2.59 17.74 -31.92
CA SER A 347 2.40 17.84 -30.46
C SER A 347 0.96 18.17 -30.07
N LEU A 348 0.58 17.81 -28.85
CA LEU A 348 -0.67 18.23 -28.22
C LEU A 348 -0.42 18.64 -26.77
N THR A 349 -0.86 19.84 -26.43
CA THR A 349 -0.89 20.34 -25.05
C THR A 349 -2.35 20.55 -24.65
N ILE A 350 -2.78 19.86 -23.60
CA ILE A 350 -4.05 20.06 -22.91
C ILE A 350 -3.71 20.69 -21.56
N GLY A 351 -4.21 21.90 -21.30
CA GLY A 351 -3.98 22.60 -20.03
C GLY A 351 -4.81 22.03 -18.88
N ASP A 352 -4.63 22.61 -17.68
CA ASP A 352 -5.28 22.16 -16.46
C ASP A 352 -6.82 22.15 -16.59
N GLY A 353 -7.44 21.02 -16.24
CA GLY A 353 -8.84 20.73 -16.49
C GLY A 353 -9.17 19.24 -16.49
N THR A 354 -10.45 18.91 -16.68
CA THR A 354 -10.90 17.52 -16.80
C THR A 354 -10.68 17.02 -18.23
N VAL A 355 -10.16 15.81 -18.37
CA VAL A 355 -10.06 15.09 -19.65
C VAL A 355 -10.96 13.87 -19.63
N THR A 356 -11.82 13.72 -20.64
CA THR A 356 -12.65 12.54 -20.86
C THR A 356 -12.58 12.12 -22.32
N VAL A 357 -12.03 10.93 -22.56
CA VAL A 357 -11.99 10.29 -23.89
C VAL A 357 -12.62 8.91 -23.74
N VAL A 358 -13.81 8.69 -24.30
CA VAL A 358 -14.63 7.50 -23.98
C VAL A 358 -14.10 6.20 -24.59
N GLY A 359 -13.55 6.30 -25.81
CA GLY A 359 -12.94 5.22 -26.57
C GLY A 359 -11.42 5.33 -26.57
N THR A 360 -10.81 5.19 -27.73
CA THR A 360 -9.35 5.14 -27.85
C THR A 360 -8.75 6.54 -27.77
N PHE A 361 -7.77 6.72 -26.88
CA PHE A 361 -6.79 7.81 -26.97
C PHE A 361 -5.53 7.28 -27.64
N GLY A 362 -5.46 7.46 -28.96
CA GLY A 362 -4.40 6.92 -29.81
C GLY A 362 -3.66 8.03 -30.56
N PHE A 363 -2.34 7.88 -30.69
CA PHE A 363 -1.51 8.81 -31.44
C PHE A 363 -0.39 8.06 -32.14
N ASN A 364 -0.27 8.31 -33.45
CA ASN A 364 0.55 7.54 -34.39
C ASN A 364 1.73 8.35 -34.97
N SER A 365 1.74 9.67 -34.80
CA SER A 365 2.96 10.49 -34.87
C SER A 365 2.92 11.66 -33.89
N GLY A 366 4.07 12.33 -33.75
CA GLY A 366 4.30 13.40 -32.76
C GLY A 366 5.22 12.96 -31.63
N SER A 367 6.01 13.90 -31.10
CA SER A 367 7.07 13.59 -30.13
C SER A 367 6.56 13.56 -28.69
N VAL A 368 5.70 14.52 -28.32
CA VAL A 368 5.22 14.70 -26.95
C VAL A 368 3.76 15.14 -26.93
N ILE A 369 2.94 14.43 -26.15
CA ILE A 369 1.65 14.90 -25.66
C ILE A 369 1.80 15.27 -24.18
N THR A 370 1.23 16.41 -23.80
CA THR A 370 1.21 16.89 -22.42
C THR A 370 -0.20 17.22 -22.01
N ILE A 371 -0.63 16.69 -20.87
CA ILE A 371 -1.90 16.97 -20.22
C ILE A 371 -1.60 17.59 -18.85
N GLY A 372 -2.27 18.69 -18.52
CA GLY A 372 -2.15 19.41 -17.26
C GLY A 372 -2.73 18.66 -16.07
N ASN A 373 -2.93 19.37 -14.96
CA ASN A 373 -3.53 18.80 -13.76
C ASN A 373 -5.07 18.72 -13.87
N GLY A 374 -5.67 17.68 -13.28
CA GLY A 374 -7.11 17.49 -13.22
C GLY A 374 -7.51 16.01 -13.21
N ALA A 375 -8.82 15.76 -13.15
CA ALA A 375 -9.34 14.40 -13.27
C ALA A 375 -9.30 13.94 -14.73
N HIS A 376 -8.55 12.89 -15.01
CA HIS A 376 -8.26 12.40 -16.36
C HIS A 376 -8.82 11.00 -16.55
N SER A 377 -9.52 10.81 -17.65
CA SER A 377 -10.31 9.60 -17.87
C SER A 377 -10.33 9.17 -19.32
N PHE A 378 -10.05 7.89 -19.55
CA PHE A 378 -9.83 7.32 -20.88
C PHE A 378 -10.60 5.99 -21.05
N GLY A 379 -10.99 5.68 -22.28
CA GLY A 379 -11.47 4.37 -22.69
C GLY A 379 -10.31 3.39 -22.65
N THR A 380 -9.47 3.45 -23.67
CA THR A 380 -8.20 2.70 -23.75
C THR A 380 -7.04 3.66 -24.00
N LEU A 381 -5.88 3.35 -23.40
CA LEU A 381 -4.61 3.97 -23.75
C LEU A 381 -3.78 2.98 -24.55
N SER A 382 -3.38 3.38 -25.76
CA SER A 382 -2.59 2.54 -26.67
C SER A 382 -1.48 3.38 -27.31
N VAL A 383 -0.30 3.38 -26.71
CA VAL A 383 0.86 4.16 -27.19
C VAL A 383 1.90 3.21 -27.77
N SER A 384 2.56 3.66 -28.84
CA SER A 384 3.62 2.88 -29.48
C SER A 384 4.71 3.76 -30.08
N GLY A 385 5.83 3.16 -30.50
CA GLY A 385 6.78 3.77 -31.43
C GLY A 385 7.52 5.00 -30.89
N GLY A 386 8.05 4.92 -29.67
CA GLY A 386 8.93 5.95 -29.09
C GLY A 386 8.24 7.23 -28.59
N ARG A 387 6.90 7.29 -28.63
CA ARG A 387 6.12 8.50 -28.34
C ARG A 387 5.97 8.74 -26.84
N GLN A 388 5.91 10.01 -26.43
CA GLN A 388 5.76 10.41 -25.02
C GLN A 388 4.36 10.96 -24.72
N LEU A 389 3.76 10.53 -23.62
CA LEU A 389 2.55 11.10 -23.02
C LEU A 389 2.83 11.44 -21.55
N ASN A 390 2.78 12.73 -21.24
CA ASN A 390 2.91 13.26 -19.88
C ASN A 390 1.54 13.72 -19.39
N ILE A 391 1.13 13.29 -18.20
CA ILE A 391 -0.14 13.66 -17.57
C ILE A 391 0.16 14.28 -16.19
N GLY A 392 -0.48 15.40 -15.87
CA GLY A 392 -0.42 16.07 -14.58
C GLY A 392 -1.13 15.28 -13.47
N SER A 393 -1.14 15.84 -12.25
CA SER A 393 -1.76 15.17 -11.10
C SER A 393 -3.27 15.34 -11.06
N GLY A 394 -3.93 14.42 -10.37
CA GLY A 394 -5.38 14.26 -10.23
C GLY A 394 -5.79 12.80 -10.46
N ASP A 395 -7.07 12.49 -10.22
CA ASP A 395 -7.59 11.14 -10.42
C ASP A 395 -7.37 10.67 -11.86
N PHE A 396 -6.83 9.47 -12.03
CA PHE A 396 -6.50 8.88 -13.32
C PHE A 396 -7.27 7.57 -13.52
N THR A 397 -8.13 7.55 -14.52
CA THR A 397 -9.05 6.44 -14.81
C THR A 397 -8.86 5.94 -16.24
N VAL A 398 -8.67 4.64 -16.43
CA VAL A 398 -8.72 3.98 -17.74
C VAL A 398 -9.75 2.86 -17.64
N THR A 399 -10.81 2.89 -18.44
CA THR A 399 -11.93 1.93 -18.32
C THR A 399 -11.65 0.58 -19.00
N GLY A 400 -10.77 0.59 -20.00
CA GLY A 400 -10.16 -0.58 -20.61
C GLY A 400 -8.70 -0.77 -20.18
N ALA A 401 -7.85 -1.24 -21.09
CA ALA A 401 -6.43 -1.48 -20.84
C ALA A 401 -5.51 -0.29 -21.17
N ILE A 402 -4.29 -0.33 -20.60
CA ILE A 402 -3.12 0.43 -21.04
C ILE A 402 -2.18 -0.52 -21.80
N THR A 403 -1.82 -0.20 -23.04
CA THR A 403 -0.88 -0.97 -23.86
C THR A 403 0.23 -0.08 -24.41
N GLU A 404 1.47 -0.42 -24.08
CA GLU A 404 2.70 0.28 -24.49
C GLU A 404 3.56 -0.61 -25.40
N ALA A 405 4.21 -0.03 -26.42
CA ALA A 405 5.09 -0.79 -27.31
C ALA A 405 6.19 0.05 -27.99
N GLY A 406 7.30 -0.60 -28.36
CA GLY A 406 8.32 0.02 -29.22
C GLY A 406 8.96 1.27 -28.62
N GLY A 407 9.26 1.26 -27.31
CA GLY A 407 9.96 2.35 -26.63
C GLY A 407 9.09 3.55 -26.26
N SER A 408 7.76 3.41 -26.24
CA SER A 408 6.86 4.48 -25.79
C SER A 408 7.01 4.80 -24.30
N TYR A 409 6.53 5.98 -23.89
CA TYR A 409 6.68 6.51 -22.54
C TYR A 409 5.37 7.15 -22.08
N ILE A 410 4.68 6.53 -21.12
CA ILE A 410 3.62 7.16 -20.34
C ILE A 410 4.15 7.55 -18.96
N ARG A 411 3.98 8.82 -18.64
CA ARG A 411 4.09 9.36 -17.29
C ARG A 411 2.73 9.88 -16.83
N VAL A 412 2.23 9.34 -15.73
CA VAL A 412 1.13 9.89 -14.95
C VAL A 412 1.71 10.47 -13.67
N ASN A 413 1.65 11.79 -13.48
CA ASN A 413 1.96 12.35 -12.17
C ASN A 413 0.83 11.98 -11.19
N THR A 414 1.18 11.63 -9.95
CA THR A 414 0.22 11.37 -8.88
C THR A 414 0.48 12.33 -7.74
N GLY A 415 -0.59 12.94 -7.23
CA GLY A 415 -0.66 13.77 -6.04
C GLY A 415 -0.99 12.97 -4.78
N VAL A 416 -1.28 13.69 -3.69
CA VAL A 416 -1.71 13.06 -2.44
C VAL A 416 -3.21 12.86 -2.47
N GLY A 417 -3.65 11.59 -2.36
CA GLY A 417 -5.06 11.22 -2.35
C GLY A 417 -5.63 10.77 -3.71
N ASP A 418 -4.97 11.10 -4.82
CA ASP A 418 -5.39 10.72 -6.19
C ASP A 418 -5.67 9.22 -6.32
N ALA A 419 -6.74 8.84 -7.02
CA ALA A 419 -7.06 7.47 -7.36
C ALA A 419 -6.53 7.09 -8.76
N VAL A 420 -5.83 5.96 -8.86
CA VAL A 420 -5.44 5.33 -10.12
C VAL A 420 -6.29 4.08 -10.32
N THR A 421 -7.20 4.09 -11.29
CA THR A 421 -8.05 2.94 -11.62
C THR A 421 -7.93 2.54 -13.09
N ILE A 422 -7.71 1.26 -13.35
CA ILE A 422 -7.44 0.70 -14.68
C ILE A 422 -8.31 -0.53 -14.87
N GLY A 423 -8.96 -0.62 -16.03
CA GLY A 423 -9.87 -1.70 -16.42
C GLY A 423 -9.13 -2.88 -17.02
N ASN A 424 -9.66 -3.42 -18.12
CA ASN A 424 -8.99 -4.44 -18.91
C ASN A 424 -9.42 -4.42 -20.38
N ASP A 425 -8.72 -5.21 -21.20
CA ASP A 425 -8.95 -5.43 -22.63
C ASP A 425 -10.22 -6.24 -22.98
N GLY A 426 -10.97 -6.72 -21.99
CA GLY A 426 -12.13 -7.59 -22.19
C GLY A 426 -11.78 -8.99 -22.71
N ALA A 427 -10.49 -9.38 -22.73
CA ALA A 427 -10.06 -10.70 -23.19
C ALA A 427 -10.44 -11.81 -22.20
N GLY A 428 -10.49 -13.06 -22.67
CA GLY A 428 -10.77 -14.23 -21.82
C GLY A 428 -9.77 -14.42 -20.66
N THR A 429 -8.56 -13.90 -20.82
CA THR A 429 -7.60 -13.64 -19.75
C THR A 429 -7.39 -12.13 -19.67
N PRO A 430 -8.16 -11.39 -18.85
CA PRO A 430 -8.23 -9.94 -18.94
C PRO A 430 -6.91 -9.27 -18.55
N THR A 431 -6.38 -8.42 -19.42
CA THR A 431 -5.13 -7.66 -19.19
C THR A 431 -5.45 -6.19 -18.93
N ALA A 432 -4.93 -5.64 -17.84
CA ALA A 432 -5.09 -4.24 -17.45
C ALA A 432 -3.94 -3.36 -17.95
N ILE A 433 -2.71 -3.86 -17.84
CA ILE A 433 -1.48 -3.17 -18.27
C ILE A 433 -0.63 -4.17 -19.05
N ASN A 434 -0.22 -3.80 -20.26
CA ASN A 434 0.74 -4.55 -21.06
C ASN A 434 1.86 -3.63 -21.56
N ILE A 435 3.10 -3.89 -21.16
CA ILE A 435 4.28 -3.07 -21.51
C ILE A 435 5.26 -3.87 -22.36
N GLY A 436 5.31 -3.53 -23.65
CA GLY A 436 6.29 -4.04 -24.61
C GLY A 436 7.71 -3.55 -24.32
N GLY A 437 8.70 -4.28 -24.82
CA GLY A 437 10.12 -4.03 -24.53
C GLY A 437 10.58 -2.61 -24.86
N GLY A 438 11.47 -2.07 -24.02
CA GLY A 438 11.99 -0.71 -24.12
C GLY A 438 11.03 0.40 -23.65
N SER A 439 9.76 0.09 -23.39
CA SER A 439 8.73 1.09 -23.07
C SER A 439 8.64 1.37 -21.56
N TYR A 440 8.15 2.55 -21.19
CA TYR A 440 8.09 3.05 -19.82
C TYR A 440 6.65 3.42 -19.42
N LEU A 441 6.18 2.90 -18.29
CA LEU A 441 4.95 3.38 -17.63
C LEU A 441 5.29 3.76 -16.19
N CYS A 442 4.95 4.99 -15.79
CA CYS A 442 5.27 5.48 -14.46
C CYS A 442 4.12 6.30 -13.86
N PHE A 443 3.87 6.09 -12.57
CA PHE A 443 2.87 6.80 -11.78
C PHE A 443 3.55 7.74 -10.77
N THR A 444 4.40 8.65 -11.26
CA THR A 444 5.20 9.59 -10.46
C THR A 444 5.61 10.81 -11.28
N ALA A 445 5.89 11.93 -10.62
CA ALA A 445 6.27 13.21 -11.23
C ALA A 445 7.50 13.16 -12.15
N ASN A 446 8.44 12.21 -11.95
CA ASN A 446 9.73 12.23 -12.66
C ASN A 446 10.15 10.88 -13.26
N CYS A 447 9.33 9.82 -13.12
CA CYS A 447 9.69 8.44 -13.50
C CYS A 447 11.04 7.94 -12.94
N THR A 448 11.51 8.49 -11.82
CA THR A 448 12.73 8.07 -11.12
C THR A 448 12.44 7.27 -9.86
N ALA A 449 11.53 7.79 -9.02
CA ALA A 449 11.11 7.15 -7.77
C ALA A 449 9.66 7.48 -7.44
N PRO A 450 8.95 6.63 -6.67
CA PRO A 450 7.61 6.92 -6.14
C PRO A 450 7.62 8.14 -5.20
N SER A 451 7.02 9.27 -5.64
CA SER A 451 7.14 10.56 -4.96
C SER A 451 6.00 10.85 -3.97
N ALA A 452 4.75 10.81 -4.42
CA ALA A 452 3.56 11.12 -3.62
C ALA A 452 2.75 9.87 -3.25
N ALA A 453 1.91 10.00 -2.21
CA ALA A 453 1.00 8.97 -1.75
C ALA A 453 -0.39 9.13 -2.39
N ALA A 454 -0.57 8.48 -3.54
CA ALA A 454 -1.88 8.27 -4.14
C ALA A 454 -2.82 7.57 -3.14
N GLY A 455 -4.12 7.84 -3.23
CA GLY A 455 -5.12 7.22 -2.35
C GLY A 455 -5.23 5.71 -2.59
N THR A 456 -5.29 5.29 -3.84
CA THR A 456 -5.42 3.87 -4.23
C THR A 456 -4.88 3.63 -5.64
N PHE A 457 -4.26 2.48 -5.87
CA PHE A 457 -3.93 1.96 -7.20
C PHE A 457 -4.72 0.66 -7.44
N SER A 458 -5.45 0.55 -8.55
CA SER A 458 -6.30 -0.60 -8.84
C SER A 458 -6.30 -0.97 -10.31
N ALA A 459 -5.79 -2.16 -10.64
CA ALA A 459 -5.76 -2.72 -11.99
C ALA A 459 -6.66 -3.96 -12.08
N ASN A 460 -7.73 -3.87 -12.87
CA ASN A 460 -8.77 -4.90 -12.97
C ASN A 460 -8.41 -6.01 -13.99
N GLY A 461 -7.20 -6.55 -13.90
CA GLY A 461 -6.70 -7.59 -14.79
C GLY A 461 -5.24 -7.91 -14.53
N GLN A 462 -4.59 -8.60 -15.48
CA GLN A 462 -3.16 -8.87 -15.42
C GLN A 462 -2.32 -7.61 -15.65
N VAL A 463 -1.15 -7.57 -15.03
CA VAL A 463 -0.11 -6.56 -15.28
C VAL A 463 1.11 -7.29 -15.85
N LEU A 464 1.40 -7.03 -17.12
CA LEU A 464 2.42 -7.72 -17.89
C LEU A 464 3.49 -6.71 -18.35
N THR A 465 4.76 -7.03 -18.12
CA THR A 465 5.89 -6.26 -18.67
C THR A 465 6.89 -7.17 -19.36
N SER A 466 7.54 -6.64 -20.39
CA SER A 466 8.52 -7.35 -21.24
C SER A 466 9.97 -6.97 -20.90
N GLY A 467 10.94 -7.76 -21.36
CA GLY A 467 12.36 -7.44 -21.21
C GLY A 467 12.72 -6.01 -21.65
N GLY A 468 13.48 -5.30 -20.83
CA GLY A 468 13.92 -3.92 -21.10
C GLY A 468 12.84 -2.83 -20.96
N SER A 469 11.60 -3.18 -20.59
CA SER A 469 10.59 -2.18 -20.19
C SER A 469 10.81 -1.69 -18.75
N THR A 470 10.12 -0.63 -18.33
CA THR A 470 10.12 -0.13 -16.94
C THR A 470 8.70 0.17 -16.47
N LEU A 471 8.35 -0.29 -15.25
CA LEU A 471 7.11 0.05 -14.56
C LEU A 471 7.38 0.67 -13.18
N ILE A 472 6.83 1.85 -12.88
CA ILE A 472 6.93 2.46 -11.54
C ILE A 472 5.53 2.67 -10.97
N PHE A 473 5.19 1.91 -9.93
CA PHE A 473 3.97 2.07 -9.16
C PHE A 473 4.03 3.35 -8.29
N PRO A 474 2.89 4.01 -8.02
CA PRO A 474 2.85 5.14 -7.08
C PRO A 474 3.06 4.63 -5.66
N LYS A 475 3.31 5.50 -4.67
CA LYS A 475 3.04 5.11 -3.27
C LYS A 475 1.52 5.12 -3.08
N ALA A 476 0.96 4.15 -2.39
CA ALA A 476 -0.46 4.12 -2.08
C ALA A 476 -0.73 3.27 -0.84
N ALA A 477 -1.81 3.57 -0.11
CA ALA A 477 -2.21 2.72 1.02
C ALA A 477 -2.57 1.29 0.57
N THR A 478 -3.01 1.13 -0.68
CA THR A 478 -3.38 -0.14 -1.29
C THR A 478 -3.15 -0.10 -2.80
N HIS A 479 -2.54 -1.18 -3.31
CA HIS A 479 -2.36 -1.52 -4.70
C HIS A 479 -3.08 -2.84 -4.98
N VAL A 480 -3.89 -2.90 -6.03
CA VAL A 480 -4.66 -4.10 -6.39
C VAL A 480 -4.35 -4.52 -7.81
N ILE A 481 -4.09 -5.80 -8.00
CA ILE A 481 -3.93 -6.44 -9.29
C ILE A 481 -4.90 -7.63 -9.33
N ASN A 482 -6.01 -7.47 -10.04
CA ASN A 482 -7.06 -8.50 -10.19
C ASN A 482 -6.68 -9.59 -11.22
N GLY A 483 -5.41 -9.99 -11.22
CA GLY A 483 -4.83 -10.97 -12.13
C GLY A 483 -3.43 -11.38 -11.69
N ASN A 484 -2.63 -11.88 -12.62
CA ASN A 484 -1.20 -12.12 -12.42
C ASN A 484 -0.42 -10.80 -12.53
N LEU A 485 0.66 -10.70 -11.76
CA LEU A 485 1.68 -9.66 -11.86
C LEU A 485 2.94 -10.29 -12.47
N SER A 486 3.17 -10.11 -13.77
CA SER A 486 4.33 -10.66 -14.48
C SER A 486 5.28 -9.54 -14.93
N LEU A 487 6.31 -9.29 -14.14
CA LEU A 487 7.26 -8.21 -14.33
C LEU A 487 8.57 -8.75 -14.92
N ASN A 488 8.73 -8.68 -16.24
CA ASN A 488 9.98 -9.09 -16.92
C ASN A 488 10.87 -7.91 -17.35
N GLY A 489 10.40 -6.68 -17.12
CA GLY A 489 11.21 -5.45 -17.21
C GLY A 489 11.82 -5.04 -15.86
N SER A 490 12.32 -3.81 -15.79
CA SER A 490 12.60 -3.14 -14.52
C SER A 490 11.29 -2.76 -13.82
N SER A 491 11.23 -2.80 -12.50
CA SER A 491 10.03 -2.40 -11.75
C SER A 491 10.32 -1.80 -10.38
N THR A 492 9.73 -0.63 -10.10
CA THR A 492 9.85 0.04 -8.81
C THR A 492 8.49 0.13 -8.13
N PHE A 493 8.40 -0.44 -6.94
CA PHE A 493 7.22 -0.44 -6.10
C PHE A 493 7.25 0.77 -5.15
N GLY A 494 6.19 1.59 -5.17
CA GLY A 494 5.94 2.54 -4.09
C GLY A 494 5.48 1.83 -2.82
N SER A 495 5.71 2.43 -1.66
CA SER A 495 5.27 1.88 -0.38
C SER A 495 3.75 1.66 -0.35
N GLY A 496 3.32 0.55 0.26
CA GLY A 496 1.93 0.10 0.20
C GLY A 496 1.68 -1.39 0.44
N ASN A 497 0.40 -1.75 0.56
CA ASN A 497 -0.07 -3.13 0.53
C ASN A 497 -0.44 -3.54 -0.91
N TYR A 498 0.19 -4.58 -1.43
CA TYR A 498 -0.04 -5.11 -2.77
C TYR A 498 -0.88 -6.39 -2.70
N TYR A 499 -2.14 -6.30 -3.11
CA TYR A 499 -3.06 -7.45 -3.21
C TYR A 499 -3.10 -7.95 -4.65
N ILE A 500 -2.49 -9.12 -4.88
CA ILE A 500 -2.38 -9.74 -6.20
C ILE A 500 -3.24 -11.00 -6.20
N LYS A 501 -4.26 -11.04 -7.06
CA LYS A 501 -5.17 -12.18 -7.16
C LYS A 501 -4.46 -13.47 -7.61
N GLY A 502 -3.53 -13.35 -8.54
CA GLY A 502 -2.83 -14.46 -9.16
C GLY A 502 -1.39 -14.62 -8.64
N ASN A 503 -0.51 -15.03 -9.55
CA ASN A 503 0.91 -15.22 -9.30
C ASN A 503 1.67 -13.89 -9.42
N PHE A 504 2.78 -13.77 -8.69
CA PHE A 504 3.80 -12.72 -8.87
C PHE A 504 5.06 -13.33 -9.50
N THR A 505 5.33 -13.03 -10.76
CA THR A 505 6.43 -13.63 -11.53
C THR A 505 7.39 -12.59 -12.10
N ASN A 506 8.68 -12.88 -12.06
CA ASN A 506 9.73 -12.22 -12.85
C ASN A 506 10.57 -13.35 -13.43
N ASN A 507 10.63 -13.50 -14.76
CA ASN A 507 11.31 -14.63 -15.40
C ASN A 507 12.67 -14.26 -16.03
N THR A 508 13.00 -12.98 -16.09
CA THR A 508 14.18 -12.44 -16.80
C THR A 508 15.29 -11.94 -15.89
N GLY A 509 15.03 -11.78 -14.58
CA GLY A 509 15.98 -11.16 -13.67
C GLY A 509 16.11 -9.64 -13.84
N GLY A 510 15.09 -8.99 -14.42
CA GLY A 510 14.98 -7.52 -14.47
C GLY A 510 14.98 -6.91 -13.07
N THR A 511 15.53 -5.71 -12.92
CA THR A 511 15.70 -5.08 -11.61
C THR A 511 14.36 -4.81 -10.94
N MET A 512 14.20 -5.20 -9.67
CA MET A 512 13.02 -4.83 -8.87
C MET A 512 13.44 -4.13 -7.59
N ALA A 513 12.76 -3.04 -7.23
CA ALA A 513 13.06 -2.27 -6.03
C ALA A 513 11.77 -1.88 -5.29
N GLY A 514 11.75 -1.96 -3.96
CA GLY A 514 10.61 -1.53 -3.14
C GLY A 514 10.93 -1.48 -1.66
N THR A 515 10.54 -0.38 -1.00
CA THR A 515 10.71 -0.16 0.44
C THR A 515 9.37 0.18 1.07
N ASP A 516 9.14 -0.33 2.28
CA ASP A 516 7.84 -0.31 2.97
C ASP A 516 6.72 -0.94 2.12
N VAL A 517 7.00 -2.14 1.59
CA VAL A 517 6.08 -2.90 0.72
C VAL A 517 5.67 -4.24 1.35
N SER A 518 4.39 -4.57 1.29
CA SER A 518 3.85 -5.86 1.75
C SER A 518 2.99 -6.48 0.66
N PHE A 519 3.39 -7.64 0.14
CA PHE A 519 2.69 -8.38 -0.91
C PHE A 519 1.83 -9.49 -0.32
N ALA A 520 0.57 -9.60 -0.74
CA ALA A 520 -0.27 -10.77 -0.49
C ALA A 520 -0.81 -11.33 -1.81
N LEU A 521 -0.67 -12.64 -1.98
CA LEU A 521 -0.84 -13.34 -3.26
C LEU A 521 -1.88 -14.45 -3.13
N GLY A 522 -2.79 -14.51 -4.10
CA GLY A 522 -3.71 -15.64 -4.25
C GLY A 522 -3.07 -16.87 -4.90
N GLY A 523 -1.96 -16.66 -5.62
CA GLY A 523 -1.13 -17.70 -6.22
C GLY A 523 0.28 -17.77 -5.61
N THR A 524 1.26 -18.13 -6.44
CA THR A 524 2.67 -18.28 -6.07
C THR A 524 3.48 -17.01 -6.36
N PHE A 525 4.71 -16.95 -5.82
CA PHE A 525 5.77 -16.10 -6.34
C PHE A 525 6.91 -16.90 -6.97
N THR A 526 7.35 -16.47 -8.15
CA THR A 526 8.45 -17.06 -8.91
C THR A 526 9.34 -15.93 -9.40
N LEU A 527 10.38 -15.62 -8.64
CA LEU A 527 11.25 -14.47 -8.88
C LEU A 527 12.61 -14.98 -9.37
N ALA A 528 12.88 -14.88 -10.67
CA ALA A 528 14.16 -15.27 -11.27
C ALA A 528 15.31 -14.46 -10.66
N GLY A 529 16.43 -15.14 -10.43
CA GLY A 529 17.66 -14.51 -9.97
C GLY A 529 18.13 -13.49 -11.00
N GLY A 530 18.31 -12.24 -10.56
CA GLY A 530 18.49 -11.11 -11.46
C GLY A 530 19.70 -10.24 -11.15
N THR A 531 19.77 -9.11 -11.86
CA THR A 531 20.85 -8.12 -11.70
C THR A 531 20.76 -7.39 -10.35
N SER A 532 19.56 -7.12 -9.85
CA SER A 532 19.27 -6.69 -8.47
C SER A 532 17.78 -6.80 -8.16
N LEU A 533 17.40 -7.62 -7.19
CA LEU A 533 16.06 -7.61 -6.59
C LEU A 533 16.19 -7.11 -5.15
N ASP A 534 15.61 -5.95 -4.83
CA ASP A 534 15.74 -5.31 -3.51
C ASP A 534 14.36 -4.94 -2.94
N LEU A 535 13.79 -5.82 -2.12
CA LEU A 535 12.45 -5.68 -1.55
C LEU A 535 12.49 -5.69 -0.02
N ALA A 536 11.97 -4.63 0.61
CA ALA A 536 11.95 -4.46 2.05
C ALA A 536 10.53 -4.19 2.58
N ALA A 537 10.10 -5.03 3.52
CA ALA A 537 8.90 -4.86 4.31
C ALA A 537 8.97 -3.57 5.14
N PRO A 538 7.82 -3.00 5.52
CA PRO A 538 7.80 -1.83 6.38
C PRO A 538 8.50 -2.06 7.70
N SER A 539 9.24 -1.06 8.15
CA SER A 539 9.70 -0.98 9.53
C SER A 539 8.54 -0.64 10.48
N SER A 540 8.79 -0.67 11.80
CA SER A 540 7.78 -0.23 12.80
C SER A 540 7.39 1.26 12.68
N SER A 541 8.18 2.08 11.99
CA SER A 541 7.87 3.47 11.65
C SER A 541 7.41 3.66 10.20
N GLY A 542 7.22 2.58 9.44
CA GLY A 542 6.70 2.62 8.08
C GLY A 542 5.29 3.21 8.04
N SER A 543 5.03 4.13 7.10
CA SER A 543 3.74 4.82 6.99
C SER A 543 2.66 4.01 6.25
N TYR A 544 3.06 2.97 5.51
CA TYR A 544 2.20 2.10 4.71
C TYR A 544 2.72 0.65 4.75
N GLY A 545 1.90 -0.30 4.29
CA GLY A 545 2.19 -1.74 4.38
C GLY A 545 1.90 -2.32 5.77
N VAL A 546 2.26 -3.59 6.00
CA VAL A 546 2.22 -4.23 7.32
C VAL A 546 3.65 -4.40 7.86
N PRO A 547 3.99 -3.80 9.03
CA PRO A 547 5.33 -3.90 9.60
C PRO A 547 5.86 -5.33 9.69
N GLY A 548 7.05 -5.55 9.12
CA GLY A 548 7.73 -6.84 9.10
C GLY A 548 7.17 -7.90 8.15
N LEU A 549 6.02 -7.70 7.47
CA LEU A 549 5.51 -8.64 6.46
C LEU A 549 5.98 -8.22 5.05
N LEU A 550 6.71 -9.11 4.37
CA LEU A 550 7.15 -8.88 2.99
C LEU A 550 6.25 -9.58 1.97
N ILE A 551 6.13 -10.91 2.06
CA ILE A 551 5.32 -11.71 1.11
C ILE A 551 4.43 -12.67 1.89
N VAL A 552 3.16 -12.75 1.49
CA VAL A 552 2.12 -13.58 2.10
C VAL A 552 1.43 -14.41 1.02
N THR A 553 1.37 -15.73 1.19
CA THR A 553 0.55 -16.63 0.35
C THR A 553 0.11 -17.87 1.14
N LYS A 554 -1.05 -18.42 0.80
CA LYS A 554 -1.54 -19.73 1.28
C LYS A 554 -1.55 -20.79 0.17
N SER A 555 -0.91 -20.51 -0.98
CA SER A 555 -0.74 -21.47 -2.08
C SER A 555 -0.13 -22.79 -1.60
N THR A 556 -0.69 -23.90 -2.07
CA THR A 556 -0.10 -25.25 -1.92
C THR A 556 0.88 -25.61 -3.04
N THR A 557 0.83 -24.87 -4.16
CA THR A 557 1.79 -24.99 -5.27
C THR A 557 3.11 -24.36 -4.87
N ALA A 558 4.22 -25.02 -5.23
CA ALA A 558 5.57 -24.59 -4.90
C ALA A 558 5.92 -23.20 -5.46
N THR A 559 6.76 -22.49 -4.73
CA THR A 559 7.19 -21.12 -4.99
C THR A 559 8.72 -21.07 -5.08
N SER A 560 9.30 -20.06 -5.74
CA SER A 560 10.75 -19.99 -5.87
C SER A 560 11.34 -18.58 -5.92
N ILE A 561 12.57 -18.49 -5.42
CA ILE A 561 13.45 -17.34 -5.60
C ILE A 561 14.76 -17.84 -6.22
N GLY A 562 15.07 -17.35 -7.41
CA GLY A 562 16.36 -17.56 -8.04
C GLY A 562 17.45 -16.66 -7.42
N GLY A 563 18.68 -17.15 -7.44
CA GLY A 563 19.85 -16.42 -6.97
C GLY A 563 20.36 -15.38 -7.96
N GLY A 564 20.43 -14.11 -7.53
CA GLY A 564 21.16 -13.03 -8.21
C GLY A 564 22.09 -12.34 -7.21
N SER A 565 23.30 -11.96 -7.62
CA SER A 565 24.41 -11.58 -6.72
C SER A 565 24.15 -10.35 -5.83
N GLN A 566 23.11 -9.56 -6.11
CA GLN A 566 22.71 -8.37 -5.37
C GLN A 566 21.31 -8.50 -4.73
N ASN A 567 20.74 -9.70 -4.67
CA ASN A 567 19.37 -9.90 -4.18
C ASN A 567 19.26 -9.67 -2.66
N LYS A 568 18.36 -8.75 -2.29
CA LYS A 568 18.04 -8.36 -0.92
C LYS A 568 16.55 -8.52 -0.68
N TYR A 569 16.22 -9.19 0.42
CA TYR A 569 14.87 -9.36 0.90
C TYR A 569 14.87 -9.06 2.40
N ALA A 570 14.00 -8.17 2.85
CA ALA A 570 13.83 -7.85 4.27
C ALA A 570 12.37 -7.95 4.67
N GLY A 571 12.12 -8.55 5.84
CA GLY A 571 10.79 -8.92 6.33
C GLY A 571 10.53 -10.42 6.25
N LEU A 572 9.32 -10.79 6.63
CA LEU A 572 8.83 -12.16 6.67
C LEU A 572 8.21 -12.57 5.33
N VAL A 573 8.65 -13.71 4.82
CA VAL A 573 7.96 -14.50 3.79
C VAL A 573 7.11 -15.55 4.51
N TYR A 574 5.79 -15.37 4.45
CA TYR A 574 4.78 -16.27 5.01
C TYR A 574 4.13 -17.08 3.89
N ALA A 575 4.57 -18.32 3.72
CA ALA A 575 4.05 -19.29 2.75
C ALA A 575 3.92 -20.70 3.38
N PRO A 576 3.17 -20.86 4.50
CA PRO A 576 3.16 -22.08 5.33
C PRO A 576 2.70 -23.35 4.60
N LYS A 577 1.95 -23.20 3.50
CA LYS A 577 1.41 -24.29 2.66
C LYS A 577 2.25 -24.55 1.41
N SER A 578 3.18 -23.66 1.06
CA SER A 578 4.03 -23.77 -0.12
C SER A 578 5.39 -24.38 0.22
N ASP A 579 5.84 -25.33 -0.59
CA ASP A 579 7.25 -25.68 -0.66
C ASP A 579 8.01 -24.51 -1.32
N MET A 580 9.20 -24.17 -0.82
CA MET A 580 10.01 -23.07 -1.36
C MET A 580 11.37 -23.57 -1.82
N THR A 581 11.70 -23.28 -3.08
CA THR A 581 13.04 -23.52 -3.63
C THR A 581 13.82 -22.21 -3.76
N VAL A 582 15.02 -22.16 -3.19
CA VAL A 582 16.01 -21.12 -3.44
C VAL A 582 17.14 -21.73 -4.26
N SER A 583 17.39 -21.22 -5.46
CA SER A 583 18.30 -21.87 -6.42
C SER A 583 19.16 -20.90 -7.23
N GLY A 584 20.45 -21.20 -7.37
CA GLY A 584 21.41 -20.43 -8.17
C GLY A 584 22.40 -19.64 -7.31
N GLY A 585 23.64 -19.49 -7.79
CA GLY A 585 24.84 -19.19 -6.98
C GLY A 585 24.95 -17.78 -6.40
N ALA A 586 24.02 -17.39 -5.53
CA ALA A 586 23.92 -16.03 -5.02
C ALA A 586 23.56 -15.92 -3.54
N ALA A 587 23.86 -14.77 -2.96
CA ALA A 587 23.41 -14.41 -1.63
C ALA A 587 22.01 -13.78 -1.67
N LEU A 588 21.05 -14.37 -0.95
CA LEU A 588 19.92 -13.64 -0.38
C LEU A 588 20.42 -12.96 0.90
N SER A 589 20.22 -11.66 1.02
CA SER A 589 20.63 -10.89 2.19
C SER A 589 19.52 -9.97 2.71
N SER A 590 19.60 -9.60 3.98
CA SER A 590 18.78 -8.54 4.56
C SER A 590 19.06 -7.18 3.89
N ASN A 591 18.02 -6.41 3.59
CA ASN A 591 18.19 -4.98 3.30
C ASN A 591 18.48 -4.22 4.60
N GLY A 592 19.69 -3.67 4.71
CA GLY A 592 20.09 -2.80 5.82
C GLY A 592 20.01 -3.49 7.17
N THR A 593 19.25 -2.90 8.10
CA THR A 593 19.02 -3.42 9.46
C THR A 593 17.79 -4.33 9.58
N ASN A 594 17.01 -4.51 8.50
CA ASN A 594 15.76 -5.26 8.52
C ASN A 594 15.99 -6.72 8.10
N CYS A 595 15.51 -7.67 8.90
CA CYS A 595 15.86 -9.08 8.77
C CYS A 595 14.98 -9.87 7.80
N LEU A 596 15.56 -10.83 7.06
CA LEU A 596 14.79 -11.84 6.33
C LEU A 596 14.32 -12.95 7.28
N MET A 597 13.01 -13.22 7.30
CA MET A 597 12.41 -14.34 8.02
C MET A 597 11.54 -15.19 7.10
N LEU A 598 11.41 -16.50 7.38
CA LEU A 598 10.68 -17.46 6.57
C LEU A 598 9.75 -18.32 7.43
N ILE A 599 8.46 -18.42 7.07
CA ILE A 599 7.53 -19.45 7.53
C ILE A 599 7.01 -20.18 6.29
N LEU A 600 7.36 -21.45 6.14
CA LEU A 600 7.20 -22.22 4.90
C LEU A 600 6.64 -23.63 5.19
N LYS A 601 6.20 -24.36 4.16
CA LYS A 601 5.96 -25.80 4.27
C LYS A 601 7.31 -26.53 4.39
N THR A 602 8.10 -26.48 3.32
CA THR A 602 9.49 -26.97 3.25
C THR A 602 10.41 -25.93 2.60
N LEU A 603 11.72 -26.07 2.79
CA LEU A 603 12.75 -25.20 2.24
C LEU A 603 13.87 -26.03 1.60
N LEU A 604 14.08 -25.84 0.30
CA LEU A 604 15.17 -26.44 -0.47
C LEU A 604 16.14 -25.36 -0.95
N LEU A 605 17.42 -25.46 -0.58
CA LEU A 605 18.50 -24.60 -1.10
C LEU A 605 19.37 -25.40 -2.06
N SER A 606 19.62 -24.86 -3.26
CA SER A 606 20.47 -25.52 -4.26
C SER A 606 21.41 -24.59 -5.04
N GLY A 607 22.62 -25.08 -5.32
CA GLY A 607 23.52 -24.51 -6.33
C GLY A 607 24.19 -23.20 -5.91
N GLY A 608 24.94 -23.23 -4.81
CA GLY A 608 25.80 -22.12 -4.34
C GLY A 608 25.08 -20.95 -3.65
N THR A 609 23.76 -21.06 -3.42
CA THR A 609 22.98 -20.07 -2.67
C THR A 609 23.52 -19.85 -1.25
N THR A 610 23.62 -18.59 -0.83
CA THR A 610 23.78 -18.20 0.57
C THR A 610 22.51 -17.49 1.04
N VAL A 611 21.96 -17.81 2.20
CA VAL A 611 20.78 -17.12 2.76
C VAL A 611 21.17 -16.50 4.10
N ALA A 612 21.21 -15.17 4.17
CA ALA A 612 21.61 -14.41 5.34
C ALA A 612 20.42 -13.70 6.01
N SER A 613 20.18 -14.02 7.28
CA SER A 613 19.17 -13.44 8.17
C SER A 613 19.86 -12.77 9.37
N THR A 614 20.51 -11.63 9.13
CA THR A 614 21.20 -10.86 10.19
C THR A 614 20.24 -9.92 10.91
N CYS A 615 19.44 -10.47 11.83
CA CYS A 615 18.53 -9.69 12.66
C CYS A 615 19.30 -8.91 13.75
N SER A 616 19.83 -7.74 13.45
CA SER A 616 20.55 -6.89 14.43
C SER A 616 19.63 -6.27 15.49
N SER A 617 18.35 -6.08 15.17
CA SER A 617 17.32 -5.73 16.17
C SER A 617 17.02 -6.86 17.18
N LEU A 618 17.48 -8.09 16.90
CA LEU A 618 17.32 -9.26 17.78
C LEU A 618 18.64 -9.66 18.47
N SER A 619 19.72 -8.88 18.29
CA SER A 619 20.96 -9.01 19.07
C SER A 619 20.95 -8.08 20.28
N THR A 620 20.21 -8.46 21.32
CA THR A 620 20.48 -8.01 22.69
C THR A 620 21.76 -8.71 23.19
N SER A 621 22.76 -7.95 23.61
CA SER A 621 24.12 -8.43 23.94
C SER A 621 24.26 -9.21 25.26
N GLY A 622 23.32 -10.11 25.57
CA GLY A 622 23.32 -10.95 26.77
C GLY A 622 23.31 -12.45 26.44
N SER A 623 24.09 -13.23 27.20
CA SER A 623 24.24 -14.69 27.05
C SER A 623 23.02 -15.50 27.53
N VAL A 624 21.83 -15.17 27.06
CA VAL A 624 20.57 -15.84 27.46
C VAL A 624 19.92 -16.62 26.32
N ALA A 625 19.38 -17.79 26.69
CA ALA A 625 18.75 -18.74 25.79
C ALA A 625 17.32 -18.33 25.38
N ASN A 626 16.79 -19.03 24.37
CA ASN A 626 15.55 -18.76 23.65
C ASN A 626 14.27 -19.49 24.16
N VAL A 627 13.08 -18.84 24.28
CA VAL A 627 11.64 -19.33 24.38
C VAL A 627 10.69 -18.14 24.03
N ALA A 628 9.52 -18.23 23.33
CA ALA A 628 8.97 -17.28 22.28
C ALA A 628 8.01 -16.05 22.56
N LEU A 629 7.98 -15.03 21.65
CA LEU A 629 6.98 -13.92 21.56
C LEU A 629 5.59 -14.43 21.09
N PHE A 630 4.49 -14.06 21.78
CA PHE A 630 3.12 -14.34 21.33
C PHE A 630 2.07 -13.44 22.04
N LYS A 631 1.15 -12.88 21.23
CA LYS A 631 0.01 -11.98 21.57
C LYS A 631 0.38 -10.63 22.21
#